data_AF-A0A937K1S5-F1
#
_entry.id   AF-A0A937K1S5-F1
#
_cell.length_a   1.000
_cell.length_b   1.000
_cell.length_c   1.000
_cell.angle_alpha   90.00
_cell.angle_beta   90.00
_cell.angle_gamma   90.00
#
_symmetry.space_group_name_H-M   'P 1'
#
loop_
_entity.id
_entity.type
_entity.pdbx_description
1 polymer ?
#
loop_
_entity_poly.entity_id
_entity_poly.type
_entity_poly.pdbx_seq_one_letter_code
_entity_poly.pdbx_strand_id
1 'polypeptide(L)'
;MKKSFLSLAAIFIIFFLGKPESVVADVSLNINEIVRADTLGSHVNKEFTRNEGEGLEVFVNRVAYELYGEEVSRNHPAIETTHWVADVSTIILFFNTIIDDDDAVEGFILFSKDEIKYNLIRIDNYLPAGNGAEIASVFFANADSDPDKELIVLCTWPQRIKLTAEGTLYQTYIYDDLNSSVYQDKLIYLADISGHFGLEFEGWQEGDNVKARYKNASAIRAELKRLGY
;
A
#
# COMPACT_ATOMS: atom_id res chain seq x y z
N MET A 1 35.75 27.93 31.52
CA MET A 1 34.95 26.94 32.28
C MET A 1 34.24 26.04 31.28
N LYS A 2 34.68 24.78 31.17
CA LYS A 2 34.03 23.75 30.34
C LYS A 2 32.83 23.20 31.10
N LYS A 3 31.63 23.19 30.50
CA LYS A 3 30.50 22.40 30.99
C LYS A 3 30.19 21.31 29.96
N SER A 4 30.58 20.10 30.34
CA SER A 4 30.16 18.82 29.77
C SER A 4 28.71 18.56 30.17
N PHE A 5 27.87 18.17 29.23
CA PHE A 5 26.60 17.50 29.51
C PHE A 5 26.68 16.08 28.95
N LEU A 6 26.73 15.12 29.89
CA LEU A 6 26.56 13.71 29.61
C LEU A 6 25.06 13.40 29.45
N SER A 7 24.83 12.47 28.54
CA SER A 7 23.62 11.67 28.31
C SER A 7 22.97 11.11 29.58
N LEU A 8 21.64 10.99 29.60
CA LEU A 8 20.94 9.98 30.40
C LEU A 8 19.65 9.53 29.69
N ALA A 9 19.69 8.35 29.10
CA ALA A 9 18.51 7.54 28.79
C ALA A 9 18.05 6.86 30.10
N ALA A 10 16.75 6.92 30.40
CA ALA A 10 16.16 6.17 31.50
C ALA A 10 14.84 5.54 31.05
N ILE A 11 14.89 4.22 30.90
CA ILE A 11 13.78 3.29 30.72
C ILE A 11 12.99 3.23 32.03
N PHE A 12 11.69 3.50 31.99
CA PHE A 12 10.78 3.29 33.11
C PHE A 12 10.09 1.92 32.98
N ILE A 13 10.46 0.98 33.86
CA ILE A 13 9.66 -0.21 34.18
C ILE A 13 9.20 -0.01 35.62
N ILE A 14 7.90 0.15 35.85
CA ILE A 14 7.30 0.09 37.18
C ILE A 14 6.38 -1.13 37.23
N PHE A 15 6.79 -2.10 38.05
CA PHE A 15 5.96 -3.16 38.59
C PHE A 15 4.90 -2.56 39.55
N PHE A 16 3.62 -2.83 39.31
CA PHE A 16 2.60 -2.72 40.35
C PHE A 16 2.07 -4.12 40.70
N LEU A 17 2.42 -4.56 41.90
CA LEU A 17 1.81 -5.69 42.60
C LEU A 17 0.46 -5.24 43.17
N GLY A 18 -0.63 -5.69 42.55
CA GLY A 18 -2.01 -5.55 43.03
C GLY A 18 -2.71 -6.90 42.95
N LYS A 19 -3.40 -7.30 44.02
CA LYS A 19 -4.09 -8.59 44.18
C LYS A 19 -5.15 -8.83 43.10
N PRO A 20 -5.45 -10.09 42.74
CA PRO A 20 -6.47 -10.41 41.74
C PRO A 20 -7.86 -10.32 42.38
N GLU A 21 -8.60 -9.24 42.10
CA GLU A 21 -10.07 -9.27 42.19
C GLU A 21 -10.60 -9.71 40.83
N SER A 22 -11.31 -10.84 40.83
CA SER A 22 -11.96 -11.42 39.67
C SER A 22 -13.14 -10.55 39.24
N VAL A 23 -12.88 -9.58 38.37
CA VAL A 23 -13.91 -8.91 37.59
C VAL A 23 -14.17 -9.79 36.37
N VAL A 24 -15.22 -10.61 36.46
CA VAL A 24 -15.82 -11.23 35.27
C VAL A 24 -16.55 -10.10 34.56
N ALA A 25 -15.83 -9.38 33.69
CA ALA A 25 -16.46 -8.51 32.73
C ALA A 25 -17.13 -9.41 31.69
N ASP A 26 -18.45 -9.34 31.64
CA ASP A 26 -19.28 -9.93 30.61
C ASP A 26 -19.00 -9.16 29.30
N VAL A 27 -17.93 -9.55 28.61
CA VAL A 27 -17.59 -9.01 27.30
C VAL A 27 -18.51 -9.68 26.30
N SER A 28 -19.70 -9.13 26.16
CA SER A 28 -20.54 -9.35 24.98
C SER A 28 -19.84 -8.65 23.81
N LEU A 29 -18.85 -9.33 23.23
CA LEU A 29 -18.23 -8.91 21.98
C LEU A 29 -19.33 -8.82 20.93
N ASN A 30 -19.53 -7.61 20.42
CA ASN A 30 -20.46 -7.37 19.34
C ASN A 30 -19.98 -8.16 18.12
N ILE A 31 -20.75 -9.16 17.70
CA ILE A 31 -20.41 -10.05 16.58
C ILE A 31 -20.10 -9.23 15.30
N ASN A 32 -20.68 -8.03 15.17
CA ASN A 32 -20.43 -7.13 14.04
C ASN A 32 -19.04 -6.47 14.06
N GLU A 33 -18.40 -6.28 15.23
CA GLU A 33 -17.02 -5.80 15.31
C GLU A 33 -16.01 -6.91 15.01
N ILE A 34 -16.31 -8.15 15.41
CA ILE A 34 -15.49 -9.32 15.06
C ILE A 34 -15.51 -9.58 13.54
N VAL A 35 -16.67 -9.41 12.88
CA VAL A 35 -16.79 -9.58 11.43
C VAL A 35 -16.01 -8.51 10.64
N ARG A 36 -15.86 -7.29 11.16
CA ARG A 36 -15.10 -6.22 10.49
C ARG A 36 -13.58 -6.39 10.59
N ALA A 37 -13.08 -6.94 11.69
CA ALA A 37 -11.65 -7.28 11.80
C ALA A 37 -11.26 -8.46 10.88
N ASP A 38 -12.22 -9.35 10.57
CA ASP A 38 -12.02 -10.50 9.67
C ASP A 38 -12.03 -10.10 8.18
N THR A 39 -12.72 -9.02 7.80
CA THR A 39 -12.71 -8.52 6.41
C THR A 39 -11.35 -7.96 5.96
N LEU A 40 -10.50 -7.49 6.87
CA LEU A 40 -9.15 -7.02 6.53
C LEU A 40 -8.15 -8.16 6.28
N GLY A 41 -8.50 -9.40 6.65
CA GLY A 41 -7.67 -10.61 6.51
C GLY A 41 -8.23 -11.70 5.58
N SER A 42 -9.38 -11.50 4.93
CA SER A 42 -10.18 -12.59 4.35
C SER A 42 -9.95 -12.86 2.85
N HIS A 43 -9.42 -11.90 2.09
CA HIS A 43 -9.33 -12.05 0.62
C HIS A 43 -8.15 -12.88 0.12
N VAL A 44 -7.30 -13.37 1.03
CA VAL A 44 -6.02 -13.94 0.65
C VAL A 44 -6.17 -15.27 -0.09
N ASN A 45 -5.49 -15.41 -1.24
CA ASN A 45 -5.46 -16.63 -2.07
C ASN A 45 -6.81 -17.02 -2.65
N LYS A 46 -7.71 -16.05 -2.79
CA LYS A 46 -8.90 -16.26 -3.61
C LYS A 46 -8.45 -16.47 -5.05
N GLU A 47 -8.95 -17.53 -5.66
CA GLU A 47 -8.75 -17.79 -7.08
C GLU A 47 -9.87 -17.16 -7.89
N PHE A 48 -9.51 -16.61 -9.04
CA PHE A 48 -10.46 -16.06 -10.00
C PHE A 48 -10.23 -16.72 -11.35
N THR A 49 -11.31 -17.18 -11.98
CA THR A 49 -11.27 -17.67 -13.36
C THR A 49 -11.86 -16.62 -14.28
N ARG A 50 -11.13 -16.20 -15.30
CA ARG A 50 -11.60 -15.32 -16.37
C ARG A 50 -12.39 -16.15 -17.37
N ASN A 51 -13.59 -15.68 -17.73
CA ASN A 51 -14.43 -16.38 -18.70
C ASN A 51 -13.84 -16.25 -20.11
N GLU A 52 -14.11 -17.22 -20.98
CA GLU A 52 -13.68 -17.17 -22.37
C GLU A 52 -14.25 -15.92 -23.07
N GLY A 53 -13.37 -15.12 -23.70
CA GLY A 53 -13.74 -13.86 -24.34
C GLY A 53 -14.09 -12.71 -23.39
N GLU A 54 -13.94 -12.89 -22.07
CA GLU A 54 -14.19 -11.82 -21.08
C GLU A 54 -13.13 -10.72 -21.22
N GLY A 55 -13.57 -9.49 -21.49
CA GLY A 55 -12.69 -8.32 -21.50
C GLY A 55 -12.15 -8.02 -20.11
N LEU A 56 -10.96 -7.39 -20.03
CA LEU A 56 -10.28 -7.07 -18.76
C LEU A 56 -11.20 -6.31 -17.79
N GLU A 57 -11.89 -5.29 -18.28
CA GLU A 57 -12.79 -4.45 -17.49
C GLU A 57 -13.95 -5.24 -16.87
N VAL A 58 -14.56 -6.15 -17.63
CA VAL A 58 -15.65 -7.01 -17.14
C VAL A 58 -15.13 -7.96 -16.07
N PHE A 59 -13.96 -8.57 -16.32
CA PHE A 59 -13.32 -9.46 -15.37
C PHE A 59 -12.99 -8.74 -14.05
N VAL A 60 -12.37 -7.57 -14.12
CA VAL A 60 -11.98 -6.76 -12.95
C VAL A 60 -13.19 -6.30 -12.13
N ASN A 61 -14.28 -5.87 -12.78
CA ASN A 61 -15.49 -5.49 -12.07
C ASN A 61 -16.12 -6.66 -11.33
N ARG A 62 -16.08 -7.87 -11.93
CA ARG A 62 -16.55 -9.08 -11.26
C ARG A 62 -15.66 -9.44 -10.07
N VAL A 63 -14.33 -9.36 -10.22
CA VAL A 63 -13.39 -9.53 -9.12
C VAL A 63 -13.71 -8.57 -7.98
N ALA A 64 -13.90 -7.28 -8.27
CA ALA A 64 -14.26 -6.27 -7.27
C ALA A 64 -15.56 -6.63 -6.53
N TYR A 65 -16.62 -6.96 -7.27
CA TYR A 65 -17.91 -7.38 -6.67
C TYR A 65 -17.76 -8.63 -5.80
N GLU A 66 -16.95 -9.59 -6.22
CA GLU A 66 -16.67 -10.80 -5.47
C GLU A 66 -15.81 -10.57 -4.22
N LEU A 67 -15.01 -9.50 -4.17
CA LEU A 67 -14.24 -9.11 -2.99
C LEU A 67 -15.11 -8.35 -1.99
N TYR A 68 -15.84 -7.35 -2.44
CA TYR A 68 -16.53 -6.41 -1.57
C TYR A 68 -18.03 -6.69 -1.38
N GLY A 69 -18.63 -7.54 -2.22
CA GLY A 69 -20.08 -7.81 -2.22
C GLY A 69 -20.91 -6.71 -2.87
N GLU A 70 -20.28 -5.65 -3.35
CA GLU A 70 -20.90 -4.49 -4.00
C GLU A 70 -20.00 -3.88 -5.08
N GLU A 71 -20.54 -2.92 -5.82
CA GLU A 71 -19.75 -2.19 -6.81
C GLU A 71 -18.83 -1.20 -6.10
N VAL A 72 -17.53 -1.34 -6.34
CA VAL A 72 -16.49 -0.49 -5.76
C VAL A 72 -15.77 0.28 -6.86
N SER A 73 -15.57 1.58 -6.61
CA SER A 73 -14.87 2.43 -7.56
C SER A 73 -13.37 2.11 -7.61
N ARG A 74 -12.80 2.11 -8.81
CA ARG A 74 -11.35 1.96 -9.00
C ARG A 74 -10.65 3.28 -8.70
N ASN A 75 -9.54 3.21 -7.98
CA ASN A 75 -8.66 4.35 -7.77
C ASN A 75 -7.71 4.56 -8.96
N HIS A 76 -7.28 3.46 -9.60
CA HIS A 76 -6.40 3.46 -10.77
C HIS A 76 -6.94 2.51 -11.86
N PRO A 77 -6.72 2.80 -13.16
CA PRO A 77 -7.00 1.84 -14.23
C PRO A 77 -6.32 0.49 -13.97
N ALA A 78 -7.00 -0.61 -14.32
CA ALA A 78 -6.39 -1.94 -14.24
C ALA A 78 -5.19 -2.02 -15.20
N ILE A 79 -4.11 -2.64 -14.76
CA ILE A 79 -2.90 -2.82 -15.56
C ILE A 79 -2.74 -4.32 -15.81
N GLU A 80 -2.89 -4.74 -17.06
CA GLU A 80 -2.58 -6.11 -17.50
C GLU A 80 -1.20 -6.12 -18.17
N THR A 81 -0.30 -6.99 -17.71
CA THR A 81 1.07 -7.05 -18.21
C THR A 81 1.66 -8.45 -18.10
N THR A 82 2.61 -8.76 -18.99
CA THR A 82 3.48 -9.94 -18.94
C THR A 82 4.96 -9.56 -18.76
N HIS A 83 5.23 -8.29 -18.44
CA HIS A 83 6.59 -7.72 -18.40
C HIS A 83 7.20 -7.67 -17.00
N TRP A 84 6.44 -8.02 -15.97
CA TRP A 84 6.94 -8.01 -14.60
C TRP A 84 7.60 -9.34 -14.25
N VAL A 85 6.85 -10.44 -14.30
CA VAL A 85 7.38 -11.80 -14.25
C VAL A 85 7.27 -12.40 -15.65
N ALA A 86 8.39 -12.88 -16.19
CA ALA A 86 8.47 -13.37 -17.56
C ALA A 86 7.41 -14.45 -17.84
N ASP A 87 6.65 -14.25 -18.92
CA ASP A 87 5.62 -15.17 -19.42
C ASP A 87 4.44 -15.43 -18.46
N VAL A 88 4.28 -14.61 -17.40
CA VAL A 88 3.13 -14.70 -16.51
C VAL A 88 2.24 -13.46 -16.65
N SER A 89 0.99 -13.67 -17.07
CA SER A 89 -0.01 -12.61 -17.09
C SER A 89 -0.31 -12.14 -15.68
N THR A 90 -0.10 -10.86 -15.43
CA THR A 90 -0.33 -10.20 -14.16
C THR A 90 -1.32 -9.06 -14.37
N ILE A 91 -2.36 -9.01 -13.55
CA ILE A 91 -3.29 -7.88 -13.51
C ILE A 91 -3.14 -7.17 -12.16
N ILE A 92 -2.84 -5.87 -12.20
CA ILE A 92 -2.67 -5.03 -11.01
C ILE A 92 -3.88 -4.14 -10.84
N LEU A 93 -4.43 -4.11 -9.63
CA LEU A 93 -5.72 -3.50 -9.30
C LEU A 93 -5.59 -2.60 -8.06
N PHE A 94 -6.30 -1.47 -8.07
CA PHE A 94 -6.42 -0.57 -6.94
C PHE A 94 -7.87 -0.10 -6.79
N PHE A 95 -8.48 -0.42 -5.66
CA PHE A 95 -9.87 -0.09 -5.36
C PHE A 95 -9.94 0.92 -4.21
N ASN A 96 -10.85 1.90 -4.33
CA ASN A 96 -11.20 2.76 -3.21
C ASN A 96 -11.96 1.92 -2.18
N THR A 97 -11.63 2.07 -0.90
CA THR A 97 -12.29 1.34 0.18
C THR A 97 -12.35 2.21 1.42
N ILE A 98 -13.03 1.72 2.46
CA ILE A 98 -13.06 2.32 3.78
C ILE A 98 -12.36 1.38 4.75
N ILE A 99 -11.31 1.84 5.41
CA ILE A 99 -10.58 1.10 6.44
C ILE A 99 -10.63 1.95 7.71
N ASP A 100 -11.17 1.39 8.80
CA ASP A 100 -11.30 2.11 10.08
C ASP A 100 -12.01 3.48 9.96
N ASP A 101 -13.08 3.54 9.16
CA ASP A 101 -13.88 4.74 8.83
C ASP A 101 -13.15 5.82 8.01
N ASP A 102 -11.99 5.49 7.45
CA ASP A 102 -11.15 6.37 6.65
C ASP A 102 -11.11 5.97 5.16
N ASP A 103 -11.17 6.96 4.26
CA ASP A 103 -11.04 6.77 2.81
C ASP A 103 -9.63 6.27 2.45
N ALA A 104 -9.54 5.01 2.04
CA ALA A 104 -8.29 4.33 1.74
C ALA A 104 -8.30 3.71 0.35
N VAL A 105 -7.14 3.24 -0.08
CA VAL A 105 -7.00 2.43 -1.29
C VAL A 105 -6.42 1.09 -0.95
N GLU A 106 -7.00 0.03 -1.50
CA GLU A 106 -6.47 -1.32 -1.37
C GLU A 106 -5.92 -1.80 -2.73
N GLY A 107 -4.67 -2.26 -2.71
CA GLY A 107 -3.96 -2.76 -3.89
C GLY A 107 -3.93 -4.29 -3.94
N PHE A 108 -4.14 -4.85 -5.12
CA PHE A 108 -4.06 -6.29 -5.38
C PHE A 108 -3.32 -6.61 -6.67
N ILE A 109 -2.82 -7.83 -6.72
CA ILE A 109 -2.34 -8.50 -7.92
C ILE A 109 -3.15 -9.76 -8.15
N LEU A 110 -3.56 -9.97 -9.39
CA LEU A 110 -4.02 -11.23 -9.91
C LEU A 110 -2.89 -11.84 -10.75
N PHE A 111 -2.27 -12.89 -10.24
CA PHE A 111 -1.16 -13.58 -10.88
C PHE A 111 -1.65 -14.85 -11.58
N SER A 112 -1.43 -14.98 -12.88
CA SER A 112 -1.88 -16.12 -13.68
C SER A 112 -1.22 -17.43 -13.23
N LYS A 113 -2.05 -18.45 -12.96
CA LYS A 113 -1.63 -19.86 -12.82
C LYS A 113 -1.68 -20.60 -14.14
N ASP A 114 -2.64 -20.23 -14.97
CA ASP A 114 -2.84 -20.69 -16.34
C ASP A 114 -3.51 -19.57 -17.15
N GLU A 115 -3.85 -19.81 -18.41
CA GLU A 115 -4.38 -18.79 -19.33
C GLU A 115 -5.61 -18.04 -18.78
N ILE A 116 -6.41 -18.68 -17.91
CA ILE A 116 -7.68 -18.12 -17.42
C ILE A 116 -7.76 -18.04 -15.90
N LYS A 117 -6.93 -18.75 -15.15
CA LYS A 117 -6.97 -18.75 -13.68
C LYS A 117 -5.91 -17.84 -13.08
N TYR A 118 -6.34 -17.07 -12.10
CA TYR A 118 -5.53 -16.09 -11.39
C TYR A 118 -5.60 -16.32 -9.89
N ASN A 119 -4.47 -16.18 -9.23
CA ASN A 119 -4.35 -16.09 -7.79
C ASN A 119 -4.36 -14.63 -7.35
N LEU A 120 -5.17 -14.29 -6.35
CA LEU A 120 -5.12 -12.97 -5.72
C LEU A 120 -4.01 -12.92 -4.65
N ILE A 121 -3.15 -11.91 -4.77
CA ILE A 121 -2.13 -11.54 -3.79
C ILE A 121 -2.38 -10.07 -3.44
N ARG A 122 -2.29 -9.72 -2.15
CA ARG A 122 -2.42 -8.33 -1.72
C ARG A 122 -1.13 -7.56 -1.99
N ILE A 123 -1.22 -6.33 -2.46
CA ILE A 123 -0.08 -5.41 -2.47
C ILE A 123 0.01 -4.78 -1.09
N ASP A 124 -0.90 -3.85 -0.79
CA ASP A 124 -0.95 -3.11 0.47
C ASP A 124 -2.23 -2.30 0.60
N ASN A 125 -2.35 -1.61 1.74
CA ASN A 125 -3.31 -0.52 1.95
C ASN A 125 -2.59 0.81 1.92
N TYR A 126 -3.19 1.79 1.25
CA TYR A 126 -2.75 3.16 1.20
C TYR A 126 -3.76 4.01 1.96
N LEU A 127 -3.42 4.30 3.21
CA LEU A 127 -4.26 5.05 4.14
C LEU A 127 -4.30 6.54 3.78
N PRO A 128 -5.32 7.28 4.21
CA PRO A 128 -5.37 8.72 3.98
C PRO A 128 -4.25 9.45 4.73
N ALA A 129 -3.79 10.56 4.15
CA ALA A 129 -2.89 11.51 4.77
C ALA A 129 -3.52 12.90 4.67
N GLY A 130 -4.45 13.21 5.58
CA GLY A 130 -5.26 14.43 5.58
C GLY A 130 -6.40 14.45 4.54
N ASN A 131 -6.26 13.68 3.46
CA ASN A 131 -7.27 13.42 2.43
C ASN A 131 -7.14 11.97 1.94
N GLY A 132 -8.06 11.50 1.11
CA GLY A 132 -8.01 10.16 0.51
C GLY A 132 -6.76 9.95 -0.34
N ALA A 133 -6.25 8.72 -0.37
CA ALA A 133 -5.11 8.34 -1.20
C ALA A 133 -5.49 8.24 -2.68
N GLU A 134 -4.61 8.70 -3.56
CA GLU A 134 -4.71 8.54 -5.00
C GLU A 134 -3.44 7.84 -5.52
N ILE A 135 -3.59 6.78 -6.29
CA ILE A 135 -2.49 6.10 -6.97
C ILE A 135 -2.18 6.91 -8.23
N ALA A 136 -1.08 7.66 -8.20
CA ALA A 136 -0.68 8.52 -9.31
C ALA A 136 0.11 7.77 -10.39
N SER A 137 0.88 6.75 -10.00
CA SER A 137 1.63 5.94 -10.96
C SER A 137 1.96 4.56 -10.41
N VAL A 138 2.00 3.57 -11.31
CA VAL A 138 2.38 2.20 -11.03
C VAL A 138 3.33 1.75 -12.11
N PHE A 139 4.52 1.28 -11.73
CA PHE A 139 5.56 0.93 -12.71
C PHE A 139 6.61 -0.01 -12.12
N PHE A 140 7.41 -0.63 -13.00
CA PHE A 140 8.44 -1.58 -12.59
C PHE A 140 9.86 -1.04 -12.80
N ALA A 141 10.72 -1.12 -11.80
CA ALA A 141 12.14 -0.75 -11.90
C ALA A 141 12.97 -1.55 -10.89
N ASN A 142 14.26 -1.72 -11.16
CA ASN A 142 15.18 -2.29 -10.18
C ASN A 142 15.37 -1.33 -8.99
N ALA A 143 15.40 -1.87 -7.78
CA ALA A 143 15.46 -1.17 -6.52
C ALA A 143 16.21 -1.94 -5.41
N ASP A 144 16.74 -3.14 -5.69
CA ASP A 144 17.47 -3.95 -4.71
C ASP A 144 18.78 -4.60 -5.25
N SER A 145 19.15 -4.31 -6.51
CA SER A 145 20.35 -4.79 -7.23
C SER A 145 20.33 -6.24 -7.70
N ASP A 146 19.17 -6.88 -7.75
CA ASP A 146 19.00 -8.17 -8.41
C ASP A 146 18.71 -8.00 -9.94
N PRO A 147 18.47 -9.04 -10.75
CA PRO A 147 18.12 -8.88 -12.16
C PRO A 147 16.63 -8.57 -12.41
N ASP A 148 15.79 -8.77 -11.39
CA ASP A 148 14.36 -8.64 -11.44
C ASP A 148 13.97 -7.17 -11.20
N LYS A 149 12.67 -6.89 -11.26
CA LYS A 149 12.15 -5.53 -11.11
C LYS A 149 11.10 -5.52 -10.04
N GLU A 150 11.17 -4.50 -9.21
CA GLU A 150 10.24 -4.27 -8.12
C GLU A 150 9.01 -3.55 -8.65
N LEU A 151 7.87 -3.83 -8.01
CA LEU A 151 6.67 -3.04 -8.22
C LEU A 151 6.79 -1.74 -7.44
N ILE A 152 6.64 -0.62 -8.14
CA ILE A 152 6.69 0.71 -7.55
C ILE A 152 5.33 1.38 -7.71
N VAL A 153 4.80 1.85 -6.59
CA VAL A 153 3.53 2.57 -6.50
C VAL A 153 3.80 3.96 -5.96
N LEU A 154 3.46 4.98 -6.74
CA LEU A 154 3.49 6.37 -6.32
C LEU A 154 2.08 6.78 -5.89
N CYS A 155 1.92 7.09 -4.61
CA CYS A 155 0.68 7.60 -4.05
C CYS A 155 0.75 9.11 -3.86
N THR A 156 -0.40 9.76 -3.98
CA THR A 156 -0.57 11.18 -3.78
C THR A 156 -1.77 11.50 -2.91
N TRP A 157 -1.68 12.60 -2.15
CA TRP A 157 -2.77 13.12 -1.34
C TRP A 157 -2.91 14.62 -1.53
N PRO A 158 -3.96 15.11 -2.20
CA PRO A 158 -4.23 16.54 -2.31
C PRO A 158 -4.48 17.17 -0.94
N GLN A 159 -3.70 18.20 -0.60
CA GLN A 159 -3.76 18.91 0.67
C GLN A 159 -4.40 20.29 0.49
N ARG A 160 -5.30 20.62 1.41
CA ARG A 160 -5.87 21.97 1.51
C ARG A 160 -6.12 22.34 2.97
N ILE A 161 -5.12 22.96 3.58
CA ILE A 161 -5.21 23.49 4.94
C ILE A 161 -5.41 25.00 4.84
N LYS A 162 -6.56 25.46 5.35
CA LYS A 162 -6.99 26.85 5.23
C LYS A 162 -5.88 27.82 5.66
N LEU A 163 -5.50 28.70 4.73
CA LEU A 163 -4.53 29.79 4.91
C LEU A 163 -3.09 29.36 5.26
N THR A 164 -2.76 28.07 5.26
CA THR A 164 -1.43 27.58 5.69
C THR A 164 -0.79 26.59 4.72
N ALA A 165 -1.57 25.79 3.98
CA ALA A 165 -1.00 24.92 2.95
C ALA A 165 -2.01 24.57 1.83
N GLU A 166 -1.52 24.54 0.60
CA GLU A 166 -2.25 24.02 -0.56
C GLU A 166 -1.25 23.33 -1.51
N GLY A 167 -1.49 22.07 -1.83
CA GLY A 167 -0.55 21.29 -2.64
C GLY A 167 -0.86 19.80 -2.64
N THR A 168 0.17 19.00 -2.85
CA THR A 168 0.07 17.54 -2.95
C THR A 168 1.21 16.90 -2.17
N LEU A 169 0.87 15.91 -1.35
CA LEU A 169 1.84 14.99 -0.77
C LEU A 169 2.12 13.86 -1.76
N TYR A 170 3.36 13.38 -1.81
CA TYR A 170 3.83 12.28 -2.64
C TYR A 170 4.56 11.27 -1.77
N GLN A 171 4.26 9.99 -1.95
CA GLN A 171 4.99 8.91 -1.30
C GLN A 171 5.18 7.75 -2.26
N THR A 172 6.39 7.21 -2.29
CA THR A 172 6.74 6.05 -3.11
C THR A 172 6.79 4.81 -2.24
N TYR A 173 6.09 3.77 -2.67
CA TYR A 173 6.12 2.44 -2.07
C TYR A 173 6.75 1.48 -3.08
N ILE A 174 7.73 0.70 -2.61
CA ILE A 174 8.47 -0.25 -3.42
C ILE A 174 8.27 -1.63 -2.80
N TYR A 175 7.84 -2.55 -3.64
CA TYR A 175 7.55 -3.92 -3.26
C TYR A 175 8.44 -4.86 -4.05
N ASP A 176 8.94 -5.87 -3.34
CA ASP A 176 9.75 -6.94 -3.89
C ASP A 176 9.03 -7.67 -5.03
N ASP A 177 9.80 -8.37 -5.84
CA ASP A 177 9.26 -9.20 -6.90
C ASP A 177 8.46 -10.40 -6.34
N LEU A 178 7.72 -11.06 -7.24
CA LEU A 178 6.95 -12.24 -6.88
C LEU A 178 7.83 -13.49 -6.98
N ASN A 179 8.26 -13.99 -5.83
CA ASN A 179 8.88 -15.31 -5.79
C ASN A 179 7.83 -16.42 -5.93
N SER A 180 7.60 -16.88 -7.16
CA SER A 180 6.66 -17.96 -7.48
C SER A 180 6.89 -19.30 -6.75
N SER A 181 8.08 -19.49 -6.16
CA SER A 181 8.42 -20.70 -5.40
C SER A 181 8.04 -20.63 -3.92
N VAL A 182 7.68 -19.44 -3.42
CA VAL A 182 7.29 -19.20 -2.03
C VAL A 182 5.84 -18.73 -2.02
N TYR A 183 5.04 -19.35 -1.15
CA TYR A 183 3.69 -18.88 -0.91
C TYR A 183 3.72 -17.48 -0.27
N GLN A 184 3.04 -16.52 -0.88
CA GLN A 184 2.94 -15.14 -0.41
C GLN A 184 1.49 -14.68 -0.46
N ASP A 185 0.98 -14.25 0.68
CA ASP A 185 -0.35 -13.65 0.86
C ASP A 185 -0.38 -12.16 0.55
N LYS A 186 0.77 -11.51 0.75
CA LYS A 186 1.01 -10.10 0.51
C LYS A 186 2.40 -9.92 -0.10
N LEU A 187 2.55 -8.93 -0.98
CA LEU A 187 3.87 -8.52 -1.45
C LEU A 187 4.76 -8.05 -0.29
N ILE A 188 6.05 -8.29 -0.43
CA ILE A 188 7.05 -7.86 0.54
C ILE A 188 7.36 -6.39 0.31
N TYR A 189 7.03 -5.54 1.29
CA TYR A 189 7.36 -4.12 1.25
C TYR A 189 8.84 -3.88 1.56
N LEU A 190 9.56 -3.24 0.63
CA LEU A 190 10.98 -2.91 0.78
C LEU A 190 11.13 -1.58 1.54
N ALA A 191 11.09 -1.67 2.87
CA ALA A 191 11.03 -0.51 3.75
C ALA A 191 12.21 0.46 3.62
N ASP A 192 13.44 -0.05 3.49
CA ASP A 192 14.65 0.78 3.45
C ASP A 192 14.67 1.66 2.20
N ILE A 193 14.45 1.08 1.01
CA ILE A 193 14.45 1.83 -0.26
C ILE A 193 13.20 2.71 -0.41
N SER A 194 12.04 2.27 0.06
CA SER A 194 10.83 3.11 0.09
C SER A 194 11.02 4.32 1.01
N GLY A 195 11.66 4.11 2.17
CA GLY A 195 11.98 5.16 3.13
C GLY A 195 12.95 6.23 2.60
N HIS A 196 13.81 5.88 1.62
CA HIS A 196 14.70 6.85 0.96
C HIS A 196 13.93 7.94 0.20
N PHE A 197 12.80 7.59 -0.42
CA PHE A 197 11.95 8.55 -1.11
C PHE A 197 11.14 9.41 -0.13
N GLY A 198 10.71 8.80 0.99
CA GLY A 198 9.98 9.47 2.05
C GLY A 198 8.63 10.06 1.61
N LEU A 199 8.06 10.90 2.47
CA LEU A 199 6.88 11.70 2.17
C LEU A 199 7.34 13.11 1.77
N GLU A 200 7.05 13.53 0.54
CA GLU A 200 7.42 14.84 0.02
C GLU A 200 6.17 15.69 -0.28
N PHE A 201 6.31 17.01 -0.23
CA PHE A 201 5.23 17.97 -0.51
C PHE A 201 5.60 18.86 -1.71
N GLU A 202 4.67 19.04 -2.64
CA GLU A 202 4.75 20.10 -3.67
C GLU A 202 3.55 21.04 -3.53
N GLY A 203 3.82 22.33 -3.44
CA GLY A 203 2.78 23.34 -3.34
C GLY A 203 3.19 24.54 -2.51
N TRP A 204 2.19 25.28 -2.05
CA TRP A 204 2.37 26.41 -1.16
C TRP A 204 2.21 25.96 0.29
N GLN A 205 3.11 26.37 1.18
CA GLN A 205 3.09 26.07 2.61
C GLN A 205 3.72 27.22 3.41
N GLU A 206 2.97 27.76 4.36
CA GLU A 206 3.41 28.80 5.31
C GLU A 206 4.08 30.02 4.66
N GLY A 207 3.58 30.43 3.49
CA GLY A 207 4.12 31.57 2.74
C GLY A 207 5.15 31.20 1.67
N ASP A 208 5.67 29.98 1.69
CA ASP A 208 6.71 29.52 0.77
C ASP A 208 6.18 28.51 -0.26
N ASN A 209 6.86 28.42 -1.41
CA ASN A 209 6.61 27.35 -2.38
C ASN A 209 7.61 26.21 -2.17
N VAL A 210 7.10 25.04 -1.85
CA VAL A 210 7.86 23.80 -1.66
C VAL A 210 7.76 22.96 -2.94
N LYS A 211 8.83 22.26 -3.29
CA LYS A 211 8.86 21.35 -4.45
C LYS A 211 9.25 19.95 -4.01
N ALA A 212 8.42 18.97 -4.36
CA ALA A 212 8.78 17.57 -4.25
C ALA A 212 9.81 17.20 -5.34
N ARG A 213 10.78 16.37 -4.98
CA ARG A 213 11.78 15.84 -5.91
C ARG A 213 11.23 14.64 -6.67
N TYR A 214 10.46 13.79 -5.98
CA TYR A 214 10.02 12.48 -6.48
C TYR A 214 8.53 12.43 -6.78
N LYS A 215 8.06 13.30 -7.66
CA LYS A 215 6.63 13.47 -7.97
C LYS A 215 6.10 12.67 -9.17
N ASN A 216 6.96 11.88 -9.82
CA ASN A 216 6.57 11.05 -10.96
C ASN A 216 7.54 9.88 -11.16
N ALA A 217 7.11 8.90 -11.97
CA ALA A 217 7.88 7.71 -12.27
C ALA A 217 9.28 7.99 -12.86
N SER A 218 9.42 9.02 -13.69
CA SER A 218 10.72 9.36 -14.31
C SER A 218 11.73 9.83 -13.26
N ALA A 219 11.30 10.70 -12.33
CA ALA A 219 12.14 11.19 -11.24
C ALA A 219 12.56 10.05 -10.30
N ILE A 220 11.64 9.14 -9.98
CA ILE A 220 11.92 7.98 -9.12
C ILE A 220 12.91 7.03 -9.82
N ARG A 221 12.69 6.70 -11.10
CA ARG A 221 13.63 5.86 -11.88
C ARG A 221 15.02 6.47 -11.99
N ALA A 222 15.10 7.77 -12.19
CA ALA A 222 16.37 8.47 -12.26
C ALA A 222 17.13 8.41 -10.93
N GLU A 223 16.40 8.49 -9.81
CA GLU A 223 16.98 8.37 -8.48
C GLU A 223 17.44 6.95 -8.16
N LEU A 224 16.64 5.91 -8.48
CA LEU A 224 17.06 4.51 -8.33
C LEU A 224 18.37 4.23 -9.08
N LYS A 225 18.44 4.71 -10.33
CA LYS A 225 19.67 4.63 -11.13
C LYS A 225 20.85 5.38 -10.51
N ARG A 226 20.61 6.51 -9.83
CA ARG A 226 21.64 7.28 -9.12
C ARG A 226 22.15 6.53 -7.88
N LEU A 227 21.30 5.73 -7.24
CA LEU A 227 21.65 4.88 -6.11
C LEU A 227 22.43 3.63 -6.51
N GLY A 228 22.33 3.23 -7.78
CA GLY A 228 23.12 2.13 -8.36
C GLY A 228 22.30 0.91 -8.76
N TYR A 229 20.97 1.02 -8.76
CA TYR A 229 20.02 0.02 -9.26
C TYR A 229 19.84 0.11 -10.79
#